data_AF-D4YZZ7-F1
#
_entry.id   AF-D4YZZ7-F1
#
_cell.length_a   1.000
_cell.length_b   1.000
_cell.length_c   1.000
_cell.angle_alpha   90.00
_cell.angle_beta   90.00
_cell.angle_gamma   90.00
#
_symmetry.space_group_name_H-M   'P 1'
#
loop_
_entity.id
_entity.type
_entity.pdbx_description
1 polymer ?
#
loop_
_entity_poly.entity_id
_entity_poly.type
_entity_poly.pdbx_seq_one_letter_code
_entity_poly.pdbx_strand_id
1 'polypeptide(L)'
;MREISLSMRAFAAASALFLASTPAMAGDEERALAAIAQAQGKIDAAGKLKAGDFDPAVLAKAQASLRLAQEQLKSGKEQAAIRAAVEAQQFADTAIGESRLRAEADARMQASTAAVAQQDAAAANARAEAAERAAVSAAADARAARAAAAVPVPATTTVTTETVKTAPVTARKAAPVKRKVVRRTTSPVRASVVEKTTTTVTQR
;
A
#
# COMPACT_ATOMS: atom_id res chain seq x y z
N MET A 1 40.55 21.22 15.95
CA MET A 1 40.70 20.09 16.88
C MET A 1 40.85 20.66 18.27
N ARG A 2 39.96 20.22 19.20
CA ARG A 2 40.10 20.21 20.66
C ARG A 2 40.39 21.55 21.36
N GLU A 3 39.32 22.26 21.71
CA GLU A 3 39.33 23.21 22.82
C GLU A 3 38.96 22.43 24.10
N ILE A 4 39.79 22.60 25.13
CA ILE A 4 39.87 21.82 26.35
C ILE A 4 38.90 22.39 27.39
N SER A 5 38.05 21.51 27.90
CA SER A 5 37.16 21.70 29.05
C SER A 5 37.92 21.75 30.39
N LEU A 6 37.25 22.32 31.40
CA LEU A 6 37.51 22.36 32.86
C LEU A 6 38.30 23.56 33.41
N SER A 7 37.57 24.43 34.11
CA SER A 7 37.84 24.98 35.46
C SER A 7 36.66 25.90 35.75
N MET A 8 35.92 25.85 36.87
CA MET A 8 36.41 26.03 38.23
C MET A 8 35.24 25.72 39.18
N ARG A 9 35.35 24.63 39.94
CA ARG A 9 34.56 24.40 41.16
C ARG A 9 35.32 25.02 42.33
N ALA A 10 34.58 25.59 43.28
CA ALA A 10 34.91 25.86 44.69
C ALA A 10 34.88 27.35 45.08
N PHE A 11 33.77 27.78 45.67
CA PHE A 11 33.58 28.82 46.71
C PHE A 11 32.12 28.61 47.19
N ALA A 12 31.73 28.59 48.46
CA ALA A 12 32.41 28.64 49.74
C ALA A 12 31.40 28.29 50.86
N ALA A 13 31.97 27.93 52.01
CA ALA A 13 31.56 28.26 53.38
C ALA A 13 30.20 27.80 53.95
N ALA A 14 30.34 27.09 55.07
CA ALA A 14 29.35 26.83 56.10
C ALA A 14 28.80 28.11 56.75
N SER A 15 27.54 28.09 57.21
CA SER A 15 27.12 28.68 58.50
C SER A 15 25.66 28.37 58.86
N ALA A 16 25.47 28.07 60.14
CA ALA A 16 24.29 28.29 60.99
C ALA A 16 23.06 27.37 60.87
N LEU A 17 23.11 26.36 61.73
CA LEU A 17 22.03 25.78 62.54
C LEU A 17 20.93 26.83 62.93
N PHE A 18 19.76 26.77 62.31
CA PHE A 18 18.54 27.44 62.79
C PHE A 18 17.66 26.42 63.52
N LEU A 19 17.85 26.29 64.84
CA LEU A 19 16.84 25.69 65.71
C LEU A 19 15.92 26.80 66.25
N ALA A 20 14.62 26.49 66.20
CA ALA A 20 13.51 27.11 66.92
C ALA A 20 12.99 28.48 66.42
N SER A 21 12.06 28.42 65.46
CA SER A 21 10.72 28.97 65.70
C SER A 21 9.71 28.13 64.92
N THR A 22 8.66 27.66 65.58
CA THR A 22 7.49 27.05 64.94
C THR A 22 6.58 28.18 64.45
N PRO A 23 6.47 28.47 63.14
CA PRO A 23 5.32 29.21 62.64
C PRO A 23 4.20 28.19 62.47
N ALA A 24 3.59 27.78 63.58
CA ALA A 24 2.56 26.76 63.51
C ALA A 24 1.25 27.27 62.88
N MET A 25 1.05 28.57 62.66
CA MET A 25 -0.22 29.11 62.11
C MET A 25 -0.12 30.40 61.26
N ALA A 26 1.02 31.08 61.15
CA ALA A 26 1.08 32.39 60.46
C ALA A 26 1.30 32.34 58.93
N GLY A 27 1.51 31.16 58.34
CA GLY A 27 1.78 31.00 56.90
C GLY A 27 0.89 29.96 56.19
N ASP A 28 -0.05 29.35 56.91
CA ASP A 28 -0.95 28.35 56.34
C ASP A 28 -1.99 28.98 55.40
N GLU A 29 -2.45 30.20 55.71
CA GLU A 29 -3.39 30.95 54.87
C GLU A 29 -2.76 31.37 53.53
N GLU A 30 -1.54 31.94 53.56
CA GLU A 30 -0.79 32.26 52.35
C GLU A 30 -0.49 31.01 51.50
N ARG A 31 -0.15 29.89 52.16
CA ARG A 31 0.02 28.60 51.48
C ARG A 31 -1.28 28.11 50.85
N ALA A 32 -2.41 28.26 51.53
CA ALA A 32 -3.71 27.89 51.00
C ALA A 32 -4.08 28.74 49.78
N LEU A 33 -3.87 30.06 49.86
CA LEU A 33 -4.05 30.97 48.73
C LEU A 33 -3.16 30.61 47.54
N ALA A 34 -1.88 30.33 47.79
CA ALA A 34 -0.95 29.89 46.75
C ALA A 34 -1.38 28.57 46.09
N ALA A 35 -1.83 27.59 46.89
CA ALA A 35 -2.32 26.31 46.39
C ALA A 35 -3.59 26.47 45.53
N ILE A 36 -4.53 27.31 45.95
CA ILE A 36 -5.76 27.63 45.20
C ILE A 36 -5.42 28.35 43.90
N ALA A 37 -4.50 29.33 43.93
CA ALA A 37 -4.06 30.05 42.73
C ALA A 37 -3.37 29.11 41.72
N GLN A 38 -2.54 28.19 42.21
CA GLN A 38 -1.93 27.17 41.35
C GLN A 38 -2.98 26.20 40.78
N ALA A 39 -3.97 25.80 41.58
CA ALA A 39 -5.09 24.97 41.12
C ALA A 39 -5.91 25.69 40.04
N GLN A 40 -6.22 26.97 40.22
CA GLN A 40 -6.88 27.81 39.22
C GLN A 40 -6.09 27.86 37.92
N GLY A 41 -4.78 28.16 37.99
CA GLY A 41 -3.94 28.22 36.80
C GLY A 41 -3.91 26.90 36.02
N LYS A 42 -3.88 25.76 36.73
CA LYS A 42 -3.95 24.43 36.09
C LYS A 42 -5.33 24.14 35.49
N ILE A 43 -6.41 24.47 36.19
CA ILE A 43 -7.79 24.28 35.68
C ILE A 43 -8.03 25.16 34.46
N ASP A 44 -7.54 26.40 34.45
CA ASP A 44 -7.63 27.29 33.30
C ASP A 44 -6.79 26.79 32.13
N ALA A 45 -5.58 26.28 32.40
CA ALA A 45 -4.76 25.62 31.38
C ALA A 45 -5.48 24.39 30.79
N ALA A 46 -6.10 23.57 31.63
CA ALA A 46 -6.90 22.43 31.21
C ALA A 46 -8.15 22.87 30.42
N GLY A 47 -8.81 23.96 30.82
CA GLY A 47 -9.97 24.52 30.12
C GLY A 47 -9.66 25.15 28.77
N LYS A 48 -8.40 25.52 28.51
CA LYS A 48 -7.92 26.01 27.21
C LYS A 48 -7.59 24.88 26.22
N LEU A 49 -7.58 23.62 26.66
CA LEU A 49 -7.42 22.48 25.78
C LEU A 49 -8.65 22.33 24.88
N LYS A 50 -8.51 21.73 23.69
CA LYS A 50 -9.64 21.61 22.76
C LYS A 50 -10.74 20.74 23.37
N ALA A 51 -11.98 21.14 23.14
CA ALA A 51 -13.15 20.35 23.49
C ALA A 51 -13.08 18.98 22.80
N GLY A 52 -13.09 17.90 23.60
CA GLY A 52 -12.96 16.51 23.13
C GLY A 52 -11.64 15.83 23.52
N ASP A 53 -10.61 16.59 23.92
CA ASP A 53 -9.31 16.02 24.27
C ASP A 53 -9.28 15.38 25.66
N PHE A 54 -10.23 15.69 26.54
CA PHE A 54 -10.29 15.19 27.91
C PHE A 54 -11.74 14.92 28.34
N ASP A 55 -11.93 14.17 29.43
CA ASP A 55 -13.25 13.92 30.00
C ASP A 55 -13.78 15.19 30.72
N PRO A 56 -14.90 15.79 30.27
CA PRO A 56 -15.48 16.98 30.90
C PRO A 56 -15.87 16.74 32.37
N ALA A 57 -16.15 15.50 32.78
CA ALA A 57 -16.45 15.17 34.17
C ALA A 57 -15.23 15.38 35.08
N VAL A 58 -14.00 15.17 34.59
CA VAL A 58 -12.77 15.40 35.34
C VAL A 58 -12.54 16.89 35.58
N LEU A 59 -12.77 17.73 34.57
CA LEU A 59 -12.68 19.18 34.72
C LEU A 59 -13.77 19.73 35.66
N ALA A 60 -15.00 19.18 35.58
CA ALA A 60 -16.07 19.54 36.49
C ALA A 60 -15.74 19.18 37.96
N LYS A 61 -15.13 18.02 38.21
CA LYS A 61 -14.61 17.64 39.54
C LYS A 61 -13.51 18.59 40.01
N ALA A 62 -12.57 18.94 39.15
CA ALA A 62 -11.52 19.91 39.48
C ALA A 62 -12.11 21.27 39.91
N GLN A 63 -13.10 21.78 39.18
CA GLN A 63 -13.81 23.01 39.52
C GLN A 63 -14.61 22.89 40.83
N ALA A 64 -15.23 21.74 41.08
CA ALA A 64 -15.95 21.50 42.33
C ALA A 64 -15.01 21.49 43.54
N SER A 65 -13.87 20.78 43.46
CA SER A 65 -12.84 20.77 44.52
C SER A 65 -12.22 22.16 44.73
N LEU A 66 -12.09 22.98 43.67
CA LEU A 66 -11.64 24.36 43.80
C LEU A 66 -12.64 25.23 44.58
N ARG A 67 -13.94 25.12 44.30
CA ARG A 67 -14.98 25.83 45.06
C ARG A 67 -14.98 25.40 46.52
N LEU A 68 -14.87 24.09 46.76
CA LEU A 68 -14.72 23.54 48.11
C LEU A 68 -13.49 24.14 48.82
N ALA A 69 -12.35 24.21 48.16
CA ALA A 69 -11.14 24.80 48.72
C ALA A 69 -11.34 26.27 49.14
N GLN A 70 -12.02 27.06 48.29
CA GLN A 70 -12.35 28.46 48.58
C GLN A 70 -13.31 28.59 49.77
N GLU A 71 -14.31 27.71 49.88
CA GLU A 71 -15.25 27.69 51.01
C GLU A 71 -14.55 27.31 52.33
N GLN A 72 -13.65 26.32 52.30
CA GLN A 72 -12.86 25.92 53.47
C GLN A 72 -11.93 27.05 53.91
N LEU A 73 -11.31 27.76 52.98
CA LEU A 73 -10.45 28.91 53.29
C LEU A 73 -11.27 30.04 53.94
N LYS A 74 -12.42 30.39 53.36
CA LYS A 74 -13.36 31.38 53.94
C LYS A 74 -13.86 30.98 55.33
N SER A 75 -13.87 29.68 55.63
CA SER A 75 -14.29 29.12 56.92
C SER A 75 -13.14 29.01 57.94
N GLY A 76 -11.93 29.52 57.63
CA GLY A 76 -10.75 29.43 58.49
C GLY A 76 -10.21 28.00 58.64
N LYS A 77 -10.37 27.16 57.60
CA LYS A 77 -9.89 25.77 57.57
C LYS A 77 -8.82 25.62 56.50
N GLU A 78 -7.67 26.25 56.72
CA GLU A 78 -6.57 26.38 55.74
C GLU A 78 -6.06 25.00 55.30
N GLN A 79 -5.90 24.08 56.25
CA GLN A 79 -5.44 22.71 55.96
C GLN A 79 -6.47 21.88 55.17
N ALA A 80 -7.76 22.16 55.31
CA ALA A 80 -8.78 21.53 54.48
C ALA A 80 -8.80 22.17 53.08
N ALA A 81 -8.62 23.50 53.00
CA ALA A 81 -8.50 24.23 51.74
C ALA A 81 -7.31 23.75 50.91
N ILE A 82 -6.13 23.56 51.52
CA ILE A 82 -4.94 23.03 50.84
C ILE A 82 -5.22 21.63 50.27
N ARG A 83 -5.84 20.73 51.05
CA ARG A 83 -6.19 19.38 50.59
C ARG A 83 -7.14 19.40 49.39
N ALA A 84 -8.21 20.20 49.47
CA ALA A 84 -9.15 20.37 48.37
C ALA A 84 -8.50 21.02 47.13
N ALA A 85 -7.58 21.97 47.32
CA ALA A 85 -6.84 22.58 46.22
C ALA A 85 -5.89 21.57 45.54
N VAL A 86 -5.21 20.72 46.31
CA VAL A 86 -4.35 19.65 45.75
C VAL A 86 -5.19 18.63 44.98
N GLU A 87 -6.36 18.25 45.49
CA GLU A 87 -7.28 17.37 44.77
C GLU A 87 -7.73 18.00 43.43
N ALA A 88 -8.05 19.30 43.44
CA ALA A 88 -8.36 20.05 42.23
C ALA A 88 -7.17 20.06 41.23
N GLN A 89 -5.95 20.23 41.72
CA GLN A 89 -4.72 20.15 40.90
C GLN A 89 -4.55 18.76 40.29
N GLN A 90 -4.78 17.69 41.05
CA GLN A 90 -4.68 16.31 40.56
C GLN A 90 -5.64 16.05 39.42
N PHE A 91 -6.92 16.44 39.56
CA PHE A 91 -7.88 16.31 38.47
C PHE A 91 -7.47 17.12 37.22
N ALA A 92 -6.95 18.33 37.40
CA ALA A 92 -6.45 19.13 36.28
C ALA A 92 -5.24 18.49 35.60
N ASP A 93 -4.29 17.94 36.37
CA ASP A 93 -3.12 17.23 35.85
C ASP A 93 -3.54 15.95 35.10
N THR A 94 -4.52 15.21 35.62
CA THR A 94 -5.12 14.06 34.92
C THR A 94 -5.71 14.48 33.58
N ALA A 95 -6.51 15.55 33.55
CA ALA A 95 -7.10 16.04 32.31
C ALA A 95 -6.03 16.45 31.27
N ILE A 96 -4.97 17.14 31.71
CA ILE A 96 -3.83 17.53 30.84
C ILE A 96 -3.04 16.29 30.37
N GLY A 97 -2.87 15.29 31.23
CA GLY A 97 -2.20 14.04 30.88
C GLY A 97 -2.98 13.26 29.82
N GLU A 98 -4.29 13.09 30.03
CA GLU A 98 -5.19 12.43 29.08
C GLU A 98 -5.23 13.15 27.73
N SER A 99 -5.29 14.48 27.74
CA SER A 99 -5.29 15.26 26.49
C SER A 99 -4.01 15.05 25.68
N ARG A 100 -2.85 14.99 26.34
CA ARG A 100 -1.58 14.72 25.66
C ARG A 100 -1.55 13.32 25.06
N LEU A 101 -2.00 12.32 25.82
CA LEU A 101 -2.06 10.94 25.34
C LEU A 101 -2.98 10.80 24.12
N ARG A 102 -4.14 11.48 24.12
CA ARG A 102 -5.04 11.50 22.96
C ARG A 102 -4.42 12.22 21.77
N ALA A 103 -3.84 13.39 21.97
CA ALA A 103 -3.17 14.14 20.91
C ALA A 103 -2.03 13.33 20.25
N GLU A 104 -1.26 12.58 21.05
CA GLU A 104 -0.23 11.67 20.53
C GLU A 104 -0.83 10.49 19.76
N ALA A 105 -1.91 9.90 20.25
CA ALA A 105 -2.60 8.81 19.56
C ALA A 105 -3.17 9.28 18.21
N ASP A 106 -3.81 10.44 18.18
CA ASP A 106 -4.35 11.05 16.96
C ASP A 106 -3.25 11.38 15.97
N ALA A 107 -2.13 11.95 16.44
CA ALA A 107 -0.97 12.22 15.58
C ALA A 107 -0.40 10.93 14.96
N ARG A 108 -0.33 9.83 15.73
CA ARG A 108 0.11 8.52 15.21
C ARG A 108 -0.88 7.96 14.18
N MET A 109 -2.19 8.08 14.43
CA MET A 109 -3.24 7.65 13.50
C MET A 109 -3.22 8.46 12.21
N GLN A 110 -2.97 9.76 12.29
CA GLN A 110 -2.82 10.61 11.10
C GLN A 110 -1.56 10.24 10.31
N ALA A 111 -0.44 10.00 10.99
CA ALA A 111 0.79 9.56 10.34
C ALA A 111 0.63 8.20 9.65
N SER A 112 -0.04 7.23 10.28
CA SER A 112 -0.30 5.92 9.66
C SER A 112 -1.25 6.04 8.48
N THR A 113 -2.32 6.84 8.59
CA THR A 113 -3.25 7.10 7.50
C THR A 113 -2.56 7.76 6.30
N ALA A 114 -1.68 8.73 6.56
CA ALA A 114 -0.89 9.37 5.52
C ALA A 114 0.07 8.38 4.84
N ALA A 115 0.72 7.49 5.59
CA ALA A 115 1.59 6.46 5.03
C ALA A 115 0.82 5.46 4.14
N VAL A 116 -0.37 5.03 4.57
CA VAL A 116 -1.25 4.17 3.76
C VAL A 116 -1.67 4.88 2.48
N ALA A 117 -2.12 6.13 2.58
CA ALA A 117 -2.51 6.93 1.40
C ALA A 117 -1.35 7.10 0.40
N GLN A 118 -0.11 7.27 0.89
CA GLN A 118 1.08 7.34 0.03
C GLN A 118 1.36 6.01 -0.68
N GLN A 119 1.22 4.89 0.02
CA GLN A 119 1.37 3.55 -0.57
C GLN A 119 0.31 3.28 -1.64
N ASP A 120 -0.94 3.64 -1.36
CA ASP A 120 -2.05 3.50 -2.30
C ASP A 120 -1.84 4.34 -3.56
N ALA A 121 -1.35 5.58 -3.40
CA ALA A 121 -1.00 6.45 -4.53
C ALA A 121 0.13 5.86 -5.37
N ALA A 122 1.19 5.33 -4.73
CA ALA A 122 2.29 4.69 -5.44
C ALA A 122 1.82 3.43 -6.21
N ALA A 123 0.97 2.60 -5.59
CA ALA A 123 0.39 1.43 -6.23
C ALA A 123 -0.57 1.78 -7.38
N ALA A 124 -1.32 2.88 -7.28
CA ALA A 124 -2.14 3.40 -8.37
C ALA A 124 -1.27 3.88 -9.55
N ASN A 125 -0.19 4.62 -9.28
CA ASN A 125 0.73 5.09 -10.31
C ASN A 125 1.42 3.92 -11.03
N ALA A 126 1.88 2.90 -10.30
CA ALA A 126 2.48 1.72 -10.91
C ALA A 126 1.50 0.96 -11.82
N ARG A 127 0.22 0.88 -11.43
CA ARG A 127 -0.83 0.30 -12.28
C ARG A 127 -1.11 1.14 -13.53
N ALA A 128 -1.10 2.47 -13.40
CA ALA A 128 -1.25 3.37 -14.54
C ALA A 128 -0.11 3.19 -15.56
N GLU A 129 1.15 3.19 -15.10
CA GLU A 129 2.31 2.96 -15.97
C GLU A 129 2.28 1.59 -16.66
N ALA A 130 1.81 0.54 -15.95
CA ALA A 130 1.66 -0.78 -16.54
C ALA A 130 0.57 -0.81 -17.62
N ALA A 131 -0.56 -0.12 -17.38
CA ALA A 131 -1.64 0.01 -18.35
C ALA A 131 -1.19 0.81 -19.59
N GLU A 132 -0.44 1.88 -19.41
CA GLU A 132 0.13 2.66 -20.51
C GLU A 132 1.08 1.81 -21.37
N ARG A 133 1.98 1.05 -20.73
CA ARG A 133 2.88 0.12 -21.44
C ARG A 133 2.11 -0.95 -22.23
N ALA A 134 1.06 -1.53 -21.64
CA ALA A 134 0.20 -2.51 -22.30
C ALA A 134 -0.59 -1.89 -23.48
N ALA A 135 -1.05 -0.65 -23.34
CA ALA A 135 -1.73 0.06 -24.42
C ALA A 135 -0.78 0.34 -25.60
N VAL A 136 0.47 0.73 -25.32
CA VAL A 136 1.49 0.93 -26.35
C VAL A 136 1.83 -0.37 -27.07
N SER A 137 2.00 -1.49 -26.34
CA SER A 137 2.27 -2.79 -26.97
C SER A 137 1.10 -3.26 -27.83
N ALA A 138 -0.13 -3.18 -27.32
CA ALA A 138 -1.33 -3.55 -28.06
C ALA A 138 -1.50 -2.69 -29.34
N ALA A 139 -1.15 -1.40 -29.30
CA ALA A 139 -1.17 -0.53 -30.47
C ALA A 139 -0.11 -0.94 -31.50
N ALA A 140 1.08 -1.37 -31.06
CA ALA A 140 2.13 -1.90 -31.95
C ALA A 140 1.70 -3.21 -32.62
N ASP A 141 1.14 -4.14 -31.85
CA ASP A 141 0.63 -5.43 -32.34
C ASP A 141 -0.50 -5.22 -33.34
N ALA A 142 -1.43 -4.31 -33.07
CA ALA A 142 -2.50 -3.97 -33.99
C ALA A 142 -1.98 -3.37 -35.31
N ARG A 143 -0.91 -2.56 -35.27
CA ARG A 143 -0.25 -2.05 -36.49
C ARG A 143 0.43 -3.17 -37.27
N ALA A 144 1.12 -4.08 -36.59
CA ALA A 144 1.76 -5.24 -37.21
C ALA A 144 0.71 -6.16 -37.90
N ALA A 145 -0.40 -6.45 -37.23
CA ALA A 145 -1.50 -7.24 -37.79
C ALA A 145 -2.12 -6.57 -39.03
N ARG A 146 -2.31 -5.25 -39.02
CA ARG A 146 -2.81 -4.49 -40.19
C ARG A 146 -1.82 -4.51 -41.36
N ALA A 147 -0.52 -4.38 -41.08
CA ALA A 147 0.51 -4.47 -42.12
C ALA A 147 0.57 -5.89 -42.74
N ALA A 148 0.44 -6.93 -41.92
CA ALA A 148 0.36 -8.32 -42.39
C ALA A 148 -0.93 -8.63 -43.17
N ALA A 149 -2.02 -7.91 -42.96
CA ALA A 149 -3.24 -8.04 -43.76
C ALA A 149 -3.17 -7.31 -45.12
N ALA A 150 -2.22 -6.38 -45.29
CA ALA A 150 -2.05 -5.58 -46.50
C ALA A 150 -1.09 -6.20 -47.53
N VAL A 151 -0.48 -7.37 -47.24
CA VAL A 151 0.32 -8.07 -48.25
C VAL A 151 -0.58 -8.51 -49.40
N PRO A 152 -0.24 -8.16 -50.66
CA PRO A 152 -1.05 -8.55 -51.81
C PRO A 152 -1.10 -10.08 -51.91
N VAL A 153 -2.30 -10.61 -52.17
CA VAL A 153 -2.52 -12.02 -52.49
C VAL A 153 -1.51 -12.44 -53.56
N PRO A 154 -0.71 -13.50 -53.34
CA PRO A 154 0.21 -13.97 -54.37
C PRO A 154 -0.60 -14.34 -55.62
N ALA A 155 -0.08 -13.95 -56.79
CA ALA A 155 -0.67 -14.29 -58.08
C ALA A 155 -0.98 -15.79 -58.10
N THR A 156 -2.25 -16.14 -58.36
CA THR A 156 -2.71 -17.53 -58.47
C THR A 156 -1.94 -18.23 -59.60
N THR A 157 -0.99 -19.09 -59.23
CA THR A 157 -0.40 -20.06 -60.15
C THR A 157 -1.42 -21.16 -60.43
N THR A 158 -2.02 -21.12 -61.62
CA THR A 158 -2.90 -22.22 -62.07
C THR A 158 -2.03 -23.34 -62.60
N VAL A 159 -1.96 -24.45 -61.88
CA VAL A 159 -1.27 -25.67 -62.36
C VAL A 159 -2.27 -26.49 -63.15
N THR A 160 -2.12 -26.53 -64.47
CA THR A 160 -2.86 -27.45 -65.34
C THR A 160 -2.04 -28.74 -65.48
N THR A 161 -2.56 -29.86 -65.00
CA THR A 161 -1.98 -31.20 -65.23
C THR A 161 -2.70 -31.87 -66.40
N GLU A 162 -2.05 -31.94 -67.56
CA GLU A 162 -2.53 -32.76 -68.68
C GLU A 162 -1.93 -34.16 -68.58
N THR A 163 -2.79 -35.18 -68.47
CA THR A 163 -2.39 -36.60 -68.54
C THR A 163 -2.80 -37.15 -69.90
N VAL A 164 -1.84 -37.32 -70.82
CA VAL A 164 -2.09 -37.98 -72.11
C VAL A 164 -1.77 -39.46 -71.97
N LYS A 165 -2.82 -40.30 -72.00
CA LYS A 165 -2.70 -41.76 -71.97
C LYS A 165 -2.79 -42.32 -73.39
N THR A 166 -1.65 -42.65 -73.99
CA THR A 166 -1.63 -43.29 -75.31
C THR A 166 -1.90 -44.80 -75.15
N ALA A 167 -3.02 -45.28 -75.68
CA ALA A 167 -3.36 -46.71 -75.66
C ALA A 167 -2.52 -47.50 -76.69
N PRO A 168 -2.02 -48.70 -76.37
CA PRO A 168 -1.28 -49.51 -77.33
C PRO A 168 -2.20 -50.13 -78.39
N VAL A 169 -1.77 -50.08 -79.65
CA VAL A 169 -2.38 -50.78 -80.78
C VAL A 169 -2.19 -52.29 -80.59
N THR A 170 -3.29 -53.03 -80.47
CA THR A 170 -3.27 -54.50 -80.42
C THR A 170 -3.40 -55.08 -81.83
N ALA A 171 -2.34 -55.70 -82.32
CA ALA A 171 -2.38 -56.52 -83.53
C ALA A 171 -3.14 -57.83 -83.24
N ARG A 172 -4.25 -58.09 -83.95
CA ARG A 172 -5.01 -59.34 -83.85
C ARG A 172 -4.31 -60.45 -84.63
N LYS A 173 -3.91 -61.54 -83.96
CA LYS A 173 -3.58 -62.82 -84.62
C LYS A 173 -4.77 -63.77 -84.57
N ALA A 174 -5.13 -64.33 -85.73
CA ALA A 174 -6.15 -65.36 -85.89
C ALA A 174 -5.71 -66.71 -85.30
N ALA A 175 -6.67 -67.46 -84.73
CA ALA A 175 -6.42 -68.80 -84.18
C ALA A 175 -6.85 -69.91 -85.17
N PRO A 176 -6.10 -71.02 -85.29
CA PRO A 176 -6.51 -72.20 -86.05
C PRO A 176 -7.26 -73.25 -85.18
N VAL A 177 -7.97 -74.12 -85.88
CA VAL A 177 -8.89 -75.17 -85.38
C VAL A 177 -8.17 -76.33 -84.69
N LYS A 178 -8.86 -76.92 -83.70
CA LYS A 178 -8.44 -77.90 -82.68
C LYS A 178 -7.80 -79.20 -83.22
N ARG A 179 -6.76 -79.69 -82.52
CA ARG A 179 -6.66 -81.11 -82.10
C ARG A 179 -5.60 -81.37 -81.00
N LYS A 180 -6.06 -82.10 -79.98
CA LYS A 180 -5.41 -82.91 -78.92
C LYS A 180 -4.40 -82.26 -77.95
N VAL A 181 -4.63 -82.59 -76.68
CA VAL A 181 -4.08 -82.01 -75.44
C VAL A 181 -2.63 -82.40 -75.19
N VAL A 182 -1.77 -81.40 -74.95
CA VAL A 182 -0.60 -81.51 -74.07
C VAL A 182 -0.54 -80.24 -73.22
N ARG A 183 -0.47 -80.44 -71.90
CA ARG A 183 -0.44 -79.41 -70.86
C ARG A 183 0.80 -78.52 -71.06
N ARG A 184 0.61 -77.22 -71.30
CA ARG A 184 1.70 -76.24 -71.31
C ARG A 184 1.26 -74.98 -70.56
N THR A 185 1.87 -74.77 -69.39
CA THR A 185 1.77 -73.55 -68.60
C THR A 185 2.60 -72.47 -69.29
N THR A 186 1.95 -71.36 -69.67
CA THR A 186 2.63 -70.14 -70.12
C THR A 186 1.98 -68.95 -69.45
N SER A 187 2.71 -68.29 -68.56
CA SER A 187 2.30 -67.06 -67.88
C SER A 187 2.26 -65.89 -68.87
N PRO A 188 1.28 -64.97 -68.78
CA PRO A 188 1.25 -63.79 -69.66
C PRO A 188 2.34 -62.79 -69.28
N VAL A 189 3.03 -62.28 -70.31
CA VAL A 189 4.04 -61.22 -70.23
C VAL A 189 3.36 -59.91 -69.82
N ARG A 190 3.88 -59.25 -68.78
CA ARG A 190 3.41 -57.94 -68.28
C ARG A 190 3.77 -56.86 -69.30
N ALA A 191 2.78 -56.09 -69.77
CA ALA A 191 3.02 -54.88 -70.55
C ALA A 191 3.50 -53.76 -69.61
N SER A 192 4.62 -53.12 -69.95
CA SER A 192 5.05 -51.87 -69.30
C SER A 192 4.34 -50.69 -69.93
N VAL A 193 3.71 -49.85 -69.11
CA VAL A 193 3.16 -48.55 -69.52
C VAL A 193 4.27 -47.52 -69.32
N VAL A 194 4.54 -46.73 -70.36
CA VAL A 194 5.41 -45.55 -70.24
C VAL A 194 4.52 -44.34 -70.02
N GLU A 195 4.53 -43.82 -68.80
CA GLU A 195 3.89 -42.55 -68.46
C GLU A 195 4.89 -41.42 -68.66
N LYS A 196 4.53 -40.41 -69.45
CA LYS A 196 5.32 -39.19 -69.61
C LYS A 196 4.55 -38.03 -69.01
N THR A 197 4.97 -37.58 -67.83
CA THR A 197 4.44 -36.38 -67.19
C THR A 197 5.18 -35.17 -67.73
N THR A 198 4.46 -34.21 -68.31
CA THR A 198 5.02 -32.91 -68.70
C THR A 198 4.34 -31.84 -67.85
N THR A 199 5.13 -31.12 -67.06
CA THR A 199 4.63 -30.02 -66.22
C THR A 199 4.97 -28.71 -66.90
N THR A 200 3.95 -27.96 -67.33
CA THR A 200 4.14 -26.61 -67.87
C THR A 200 3.73 -25.60 -66.79
N VAL A 201 4.68 -24.78 -66.35
CA VAL A 201 4.42 -23.70 -65.40
C VAL A 201 4.31 -22.40 -66.19
N THR A 202 3.13 -21.79 -66.20
CA THR A 202 2.93 -20.46 -66.77
C THR A 202 2.67 -19.48 -65.63
N GLN A 203 3.59 -18.53 -65.45
CA GLN A 203 3.42 -17.40 -64.54
C GLN A 203 2.67 -16.29 -65.28
N ARG A 204 1.68 -15.67 -64.64
CA ARG A 204 0.91 -14.57 -65.21
C ARG A 204 1.05 -13.34 -64.32
#